data_AF-A0A7X9PM59-F1
#
_entry.id   AF-A0A7X9PM59-F1
#
_cell.length_a   1.000
_cell.length_b   1.000
_cell.length_c   1.000
_cell.angle_alpha   90.00
_cell.angle_beta   90.00
_cell.angle_gamma   90.00
#
_symmetry.space_group_name_H-M   'P 1'
#
loop_
_entity.id
_entity.type
_entity.pdbx_description
1 polymer ?
#
loop_
_entity_poly.entity_id
_entity_poly.type
_entity_poly.pdbx_seq_one_letter_code
_entity_poly.pdbx_strand_id
1 'polypeptide(L)'
;KKVKEENKKSRGVDAGGEYAGANAKFATSTSLGKLSEFEENKLDTLERHLSDYKTALIEELEKSKFDTGYVILDDYYLIKKERQPDVIDYMHRLLRGTDYYLKVGTVRHRTNLIRNEEQTIGVELRQDIEELNLDRTLENLPTASDYLKSILDAMGKKVNIPDASTATFNSQAFEKLVLASGGVPRDFLTIYVDAIEVALAGGRSNYLTPTDIWKSASSLSYRTKLKNLRDDVFKDADAIENVFRDLMRFCIQEKKKTCFLISQDDAQKHPQLHEIILQLMDFKLIHVVEPDTSAASGRQGRFEAYTLDFSLFMEPRKRNIDVVEFWKFDEDRRRIGVREAPTYELERAQKAMQTKDNQKTEELIDKIESDTQI
;
A
#
# COMPACT_ATOMS: atom_id res chain seq x y z
N LYS A 1 -51.94 13.17 25.67
CA LYS A 1 -52.49 11.85 26.04
C LYS A 1 -51.32 10.91 26.33
N LYS A 2 -51.14 10.52 27.59
CA LYS A 2 -50.07 9.61 28.07
C LYS A 2 -50.31 8.18 27.57
N VAL A 3 -49.27 7.51 27.11
CA VAL A 3 -49.21 6.06 26.87
C VAL A 3 -47.97 5.57 27.63
N LYS A 4 -48.11 5.17 28.91
CA LYS A 4 -48.21 3.78 29.40
C LYS A 4 -47.09 2.88 28.88
N GLU A 5 -46.00 2.83 29.64
CA GLU A 5 -45.05 1.72 29.67
C GLU A 5 -45.74 0.47 30.23
N GLU A 6 -45.73 -0.62 29.47
CA GLU A 6 -46.01 -1.96 29.98
C GLU A 6 -44.69 -2.71 30.20
N ASN A 7 -44.34 -2.85 31.48
CA ASN A 7 -43.34 -3.80 31.96
C ASN A 7 -43.89 -5.22 31.85
N LYS A 8 -43.29 -6.06 30.99
CA LYS A 8 -43.47 -7.53 31.04
C LYS A 8 -42.22 -8.20 31.58
N LYS A 9 -42.32 -8.69 32.82
CA LYS A 9 -41.44 -9.70 33.41
C LYS A 9 -41.76 -11.08 32.83
N SER A 10 -40.74 -11.85 32.46
CA SER A 10 -40.72 -13.32 32.52
C SER A 10 -39.28 -13.76 32.78
N ARG A 11 -38.92 -14.10 34.03
CA ARG A 11 -38.83 -15.46 34.59
C ARG A 11 -38.04 -16.43 33.72
N GLY A 12 -36.86 -16.79 34.20
CA GLY A 12 -36.05 -17.88 33.66
C GLY A 12 -36.64 -19.25 33.98
N VAL A 13 -36.40 -20.18 33.05
CA VAL A 13 -36.45 -21.63 33.22
C VAL A 13 -35.31 -22.18 32.35
N ASP A 14 -34.40 -22.91 32.99
CA ASP A 14 -33.42 -23.78 32.34
C ASP A 14 -34.13 -25.00 31.74
N ALA A 15 -33.93 -25.26 30.45
CA ALA A 15 -34.14 -26.57 29.83
C ALA A 15 -33.37 -26.60 28.50
N GLY A 16 -32.48 -27.59 28.35
CA GLY A 16 -31.62 -27.75 27.18
C GLY A 16 -32.37 -28.08 25.88
N GLY A 17 -31.71 -27.79 24.76
CA GLY A 17 -32.14 -28.18 23.42
C GLY A 17 -31.56 -27.26 22.35
N GLU A 18 -30.68 -27.81 21.51
CA GLU A 18 -30.19 -27.19 20.28
C GLU A 18 -31.34 -26.70 19.38
N TYR A 19 -31.34 -25.44 18.95
CA TYR A 19 -31.88 -25.05 17.64
C TYR A 19 -31.20 -23.79 17.10
N ALA A 20 -30.78 -23.90 15.85
CA ALA A 20 -30.04 -22.97 15.03
C ALA A 20 -30.78 -21.65 14.70
N GLY A 21 -29.99 -20.58 14.62
CA GLY A 21 -30.02 -19.62 13.50
C GLY A 21 -31.35 -18.98 13.09
N ALA A 22 -31.83 -17.98 13.85
CA ALA A 22 -32.86 -17.06 13.33
C ALA A 22 -32.76 -15.60 13.83
N ASN A 23 -32.12 -15.33 14.98
CA ASN A 23 -32.12 -13.97 15.55
C ASN A 23 -31.02 -13.03 15.05
N ALA A 24 -30.04 -13.52 14.28
CA ALA A 24 -28.93 -12.69 13.81
C ALA A 24 -29.27 -11.85 12.57
N LYS A 25 -30.31 -12.18 11.78
CA LYS A 25 -30.63 -11.43 10.55
C LYS A 25 -31.53 -10.20 10.78
N PHE A 26 -32.38 -10.23 11.81
CA PHE A 26 -33.37 -9.16 12.04
C PHE A 26 -32.75 -7.90 12.67
N ALA A 27 -31.76 -8.07 13.56
CA ALA A 27 -31.05 -6.95 14.18
C ALA A 27 -30.16 -6.18 13.18
N THR A 28 -29.49 -6.88 12.25
CA THR A 28 -28.61 -6.26 11.24
C THR A 28 -29.39 -5.47 10.20
N SER A 29 -30.57 -5.94 9.79
CA SER A 29 -31.40 -5.21 8.81
C SER A 29 -31.92 -3.86 9.35
N THR A 30 -32.22 -3.80 10.65
CA THR A 30 -32.75 -2.58 11.29
C THR A 30 -31.64 -1.55 11.56
N SER A 31 -30.41 -2.00 11.83
CA SER A 31 -29.26 -1.10 11.98
C SER A 31 -28.74 -0.56 10.65
N LEU A 32 -28.72 -1.40 9.60
CA LEU A 32 -28.39 -1.00 8.22
C LEU A 32 -29.38 0.04 7.67
N GLY A 33 -30.69 -0.15 7.90
CA GLY A 33 -31.72 0.80 7.47
C GLY A 33 -31.57 2.18 8.14
N LYS A 34 -31.32 2.22 9.45
CA LYS A 34 -31.10 3.48 10.18
C LYS A 34 -29.81 4.19 9.79
N LEU A 35 -28.75 3.45 9.46
CA LEU A 35 -27.49 4.02 8.97
C LEU A 35 -27.69 4.64 7.58
N SER A 36 -28.35 3.92 6.67
CA SER A 36 -28.65 4.42 5.32
C SER A 36 -29.50 5.69 5.34
N GLU A 37 -30.57 5.69 6.14
CA GLU A 37 -31.48 6.85 6.28
C GLU A 37 -30.78 8.07 6.90
N PHE A 38 -29.87 7.84 7.86
CA PHE A 38 -29.05 8.90 8.44
C PHE A 38 -28.01 9.45 7.46
N GLU A 39 -27.41 8.58 6.63
CA GLU A 39 -26.42 8.92 5.63
C GLU A 39 -27.02 9.78 4.49
N GLU A 40 -28.18 9.39 3.97
CA GLU A 40 -28.93 10.19 2.98
C GLU A 40 -29.27 11.56 3.54
N ASN A 41 -29.75 11.62 4.78
CA ASN A 41 -30.10 12.88 5.44
C ASN A 41 -28.87 13.80 5.63
N LYS A 42 -27.69 13.24 5.90
CA LYS A 42 -26.45 14.01 6.04
C LYS A 42 -26.01 14.62 4.70
N LEU A 43 -25.99 13.83 3.62
CA LEU A 43 -25.61 14.33 2.30
C LEU A 43 -26.58 15.40 1.81
N ASP A 44 -27.89 15.17 1.97
CA ASP A 44 -28.93 16.15 1.64
C ASP A 44 -28.76 17.47 2.41
N THR A 45 -28.40 17.39 3.69
CA THR A 45 -28.16 18.59 4.51
C THR A 45 -26.95 19.37 4.02
N LEU A 46 -25.85 18.68 3.70
CA LEU A 46 -24.64 19.31 3.17
C LEU A 46 -24.90 19.96 1.81
N GLU A 47 -25.64 19.29 0.93
CA GLU A 47 -26.02 19.82 -0.39
C GLU A 47 -26.88 21.08 -0.28
N ARG A 48 -27.86 21.11 0.64
CA ARG A 48 -28.71 22.29 0.85
C ARG A 48 -27.94 23.52 1.29
N HIS A 49 -26.86 23.33 2.04
CA HIS A 49 -26.04 24.42 2.57
C HIS A 49 -24.74 24.67 1.79
N LEU A 50 -24.53 23.97 0.67
CA LEU A 50 -23.31 24.11 -0.13
C LEU A 50 -23.02 25.57 -0.53
N SER A 51 -24.06 26.30 -0.95
CA SER A 51 -23.92 27.71 -1.30
C SER A 51 -23.56 28.57 -0.10
N ASP A 52 -24.17 28.34 1.06
CA ASP A 52 -23.91 29.10 2.29
C ASP A 52 -22.46 28.89 2.75
N TYR A 53 -21.98 27.64 2.74
CA TYR A 53 -20.60 27.32 3.09
C TYR A 53 -19.59 27.91 2.13
N LYS A 54 -19.88 27.89 0.83
CA LYS A 54 -19.03 28.50 -0.18
C LYS A 54 -18.92 30.01 0.00
N THR A 55 -20.04 30.70 0.23
CA THR A 55 -20.04 32.13 0.53
C THR A 55 -19.24 32.44 1.79
N ALA A 56 -19.41 31.65 2.85
CA ALA A 56 -18.65 31.82 4.09
C ALA A 56 -17.13 31.69 3.87
N LEU A 57 -16.68 30.73 3.05
CA LEU A 57 -15.26 30.57 2.72
C LEU A 57 -14.71 31.78 1.96
N ILE A 58 -15.44 32.28 0.96
CA ILE A 58 -15.04 33.46 0.18
C ILE A 58 -14.93 34.68 1.10
N GLU A 59 -15.96 34.96 1.90
CA GLU A 59 -15.96 36.11 2.81
C GLU A 59 -14.82 36.05 3.83
N GLU A 60 -14.48 34.85 4.32
CA GLU A 60 -13.38 34.69 5.28
C GLU A 60 -12.03 34.97 4.62
N LEU A 61 -11.83 34.54 3.37
CA LEU A 61 -10.61 34.84 2.64
C LEU A 61 -10.48 36.34 2.34
N GLU A 62 -11.57 37.01 1.95
CA GLU A 62 -11.62 38.46 1.73
C GLU A 62 -11.31 39.27 2.99
N LYS A 63 -11.72 38.77 4.17
CA LYS A 63 -11.38 39.37 5.48
C LYS A 63 -9.93 39.09 5.88
N SER A 64 -9.32 38.06 5.31
CA SER A 64 -7.94 37.69 5.57
C SER A 64 -6.95 38.62 4.84
N LYS A 65 -5.65 38.48 5.14
CA LYS A 65 -4.57 39.18 4.41
C LYS A 65 -4.00 38.34 3.26
N PHE A 66 -4.63 37.22 2.94
CA PHE A 66 -4.12 36.24 1.99
C PHE A 66 -5.03 36.20 0.76
N ASP A 67 -4.41 36.11 -0.41
CA ASP A 67 -5.13 36.03 -1.68
C ASP A 67 -5.62 34.61 -1.99
N THR A 68 -5.18 33.61 -1.23
CA THR A 68 -5.39 32.19 -1.56
C THR A 68 -5.36 31.31 -0.31
N GLY A 69 -6.27 30.34 -0.26
CA GLY A 69 -6.29 29.28 0.75
C GLY A 69 -5.87 27.92 0.18
N TYR A 70 -5.30 27.04 1.01
CA TYR A 70 -5.00 25.66 0.64
C TYR A 70 -5.72 24.71 1.60
N VAL A 71 -6.52 23.80 1.04
CA VAL A 71 -7.16 22.71 1.78
C VAL A 71 -6.42 21.43 1.44
N ILE A 72 -5.77 20.84 2.45
CA ILE A 72 -5.04 19.59 2.30
C ILE A 72 -5.84 18.48 2.97
N LEU A 73 -6.25 17.49 2.20
CA LEU A 73 -6.83 16.24 2.68
C LEU A 73 -5.75 15.17 2.63
N ASP A 74 -5.16 14.85 3.77
CA ASP A 74 -4.17 13.77 3.88
C ASP A 74 -4.84 12.43 4.17
N ASP A 75 -4.17 11.33 3.83
CA ASP A 75 -4.64 9.95 4.02
C ASP A 75 -6.09 9.70 3.56
N TYR A 76 -6.47 10.28 2.42
CA TYR A 76 -7.84 10.22 1.91
C TYR A 76 -8.36 8.79 1.69
N TYR A 77 -7.46 7.84 1.41
CA TYR A 77 -7.75 6.42 1.28
C TYR A 77 -8.34 5.78 2.56
N LEU A 78 -8.26 6.44 3.73
CA LEU A 78 -8.86 5.96 4.99
C LEU A 78 -10.38 6.11 5.01
N ILE A 79 -10.94 6.97 4.15
CA ILE A 79 -12.38 7.02 3.93
C ILE A 79 -12.82 5.71 3.29
N LYS A 80 -13.94 5.15 3.73
CA LYS A 80 -14.50 3.92 3.15
C LYS A 80 -14.61 4.05 1.62
N LYS A 81 -14.13 3.05 0.87
CA LYS A 81 -14.06 3.08 -0.61
C LYS A 81 -15.39 3.47 -1.26
N GLU A 82 -16.51 3.03 -0.70
CA GLU A 82 -17.84 3.32 -1.22
C GLU A 82 -18.23 4.80 -1.06
N ARG A 83 -17.62 5.51 -0.12
CA ARG A 83 -17.89 6.91 0.25
C ARG A 83 -16.88 7.90 -0.29
N GLN A 84 -15.72 7.43 -0.77
CA GLN A 84 -14.69 8.29 -1.34
C GLN A 84 -15.30 9.17 -2.47
N PRO A 85 -15.96 8.64 -3.51
CA PRO A 85 -16.53 9.47 -4.59
C PRO A 85 -17.44 10.60 -4.10
N ASP A 86 -18.30 10.33 -3.11
CA ASP A 86 -19.22 11.31 -2.53
C ASP A 86 -18.45 12.45 -1.81
N VAL A 87 -17.39 12.12 -1.07
CA VAL A 87 -16.60 13.12 -0.32
C VAL A 87 -15.78 14.01 -1.27
N ILE A 88 -15.12 13.42 -2.27
CA ILE A 88 -14.29 14.21 -3.18
C ILE A 88 -15.14 15.09 -4.10
N ASP A 89 -16.29 14.60 -4.56
CA ASP A 89 -17.26 15.40 -5.32
C ASP A 89 -17.68 16.64 -4.54
N TYR A 90 -18.13 16.44 -3.29
CA TYR A 90 -18.57 17.54 -2.45
C TYR A 90 -17.45 18.56 -2.18
N MET A 91 -16.25 18.09 -1.82
CA MET A 91 -15.10 18.97 -1.57
C MET A 91 -14.68 19.74 -2.82
N HIS A 92 -14.66 19.07 -3.97
CA HIS A 92 -14.38 19.72 -5.25
C HIS A 92 -15.41 20.81 -5.55
N ARG A 93 -16.71 20.51 -5.44
CA ARG A 93 -17.80 21.46 -5.69
C ARG A 93 -17.81 22.64 -4.71
N LEU A 94 -17.50 22.40 -3.44
CA LEU A 94 -17.41 23.45 -2.41
C LEU A 94 -16.33 24.48 -2.73
N LEU A 95 -15.15 24.01 -3.17
CA LEU A 95 -13.98 24.88 -3.41
C LEU A 95 -13.91 25.40 -4.85
N ARG A 96 -14.57 24.74 -5.81
CA ARG A 96 -14.57 25.13 -7.22
C ARG A 96 -15.08 26.56 -7.40
N GLY A 97 -14.32 27.39 -8.10
CA GLY A 97 -14.66 28.80 -8.35
C GLY A 97 -14.48 29.70 -7.13
N THR A 98 -13.63 29.28 -6.18
CA THR A 98 -13.09 30.10 -5.10
C THR A 98 -11.56 30.15 -5.22
N ASP A 99 -10.90 31.02 -4.47
CA ASP A 99 -9.42 31.05 -4.38
C ASP A 99 -8.87 30.04 -3.35
N TYR A 100 -9.60 28.95 -3.11
CA TYR A 100 -9.12 27.80 -2.34
C TYR A 100 -8.68 26.66 -3.26
N TYR A 101 -7.46 26.16 -3.05
CA TYR A 101 -6.92 25.02 -3.77
C TYR A 101 -7.02 23.75 -2.93
N LEU A 102 -7.64 22.72 -3.50
CA LEU A 102 -7.71 21.39 -2.92
C LEU A 102 -6.46 20.58 -3.29
N LYS A 103 -5.78 20.03 -2.29
CA LYS A 103 -4.72 19.04 -2.45
C LYS A 103 -5.13 17.77 -1.70
N VAL A 104 -5.11 16.64 -2.39
CA VAL A 104 -5.51 15.36 -1.80
C VAL A 104 -4.31 14.42 -1.81
N GLY A 105 -3.84 14.05 -0.62
CA GLY A 105 -2.87 12.98 -0.40
C GLY A 105 -3.61 11.66 -0.29
N THR A 106 -3.29 10.71 -1.17
CA THR A 106 -3.93 9.40 -1.17
C THR A 106 -3.04 8.31 -1.75
N VAL A 107 -3.47 7.05 -1.62
CA VAL A 107 -2.81 5.86 -2.17
C VAL A 107 -3.62 5.35 -3.35
N ARG A 108 -2.97 5.16 -4.51
CA ARG A 108 -3.62 5.04 -5.82
C ARG A 108 -4.62 3.88 -5.91
N HIS A 109 -4.21 2.64 -5.63
CA HIS A 109 -5.09 1.46 -5.76
C HIS A 109 -5.99 1.25 -4.52
N ARG A 110 -5.89 2.15 -3.54
CA ARG A 110 -6.80 2.23 -2.39
C ARG A 110 -7.85 3.32 -2.52
N THR A 111 -7.81 4.09 -3.60
CA THR A 111 -8.69 5.23 -3.82
C THR A 111 -9.61 4.98 -5.00
N ASN A 112 -10.91 5.16 -4.78
CA ASN A 112 -11.90 5.30 -5.82
C ASN A 112 -12.40 6.75 -5.86
N LEU A 113 -12.12 7.44 -6.95
CA LEU A 113 -12.48 8.84 -7.12
C LEU A 113 -13.83 9.03 -7.80
N ILE A 114 -14.37 7.98 -8.42
CA ILE A 114 -15.58 8.06 -9.25
C ILE A 114 -16.46 6.84 -9.03
N ARG A 115 -17.78 7.05 -8.99
CA ARG A 115 -18.79 5.97 -9.00
C ARG A 115 -19.74 6.22 -10.16
N ASN A 116 -19.82 5.24 -11.06
CA ASN A 116 -20.72 5.26 -12.20
C ASN A 116 -21.94 4.38 -11.88
N GLU A 117 -23.01 5.00 -11.39
CA GLU A 117 -24.32 4.38 -11.19
C GLU A 117 -25.33 4.99 -12.18
N GLU A 118 -26.51 5.40 -11.74
CA GLU A 118 -27.48 6.14 -12.56
C GLU A 118 -27.00 7.58 -12.87
N GLN A 119 -26.17 8.14 -11.99
CA GLN A 119 -25.46 9.40 -12.16
C GLN A 119 -23.99 9.20 -11.80
N THR A 120 -23.10 9.85 -12.55
CA THR A 120 -21.66 9.87 -12.25
C THR A 120 -21.41 10.81 -11.08
N ILE A 121 -20.88 10.26 -9.98
CA ILE A 121 -20.49 11.01 -8.78
C ILE A 121 -18.98 10.89 -8.61
N GLY A 122 -18.32 12.00 -8.32
CA GLY A 122 -16.88 12.02 -8.06
C GLY A 122 -16.15 13.05 -8.90
N VAL A 123 -14.86 12.82 -9.12
CA VAL A 123 -14.01 13.69 -9.94
C VAL A 123 -13.26 12.87 -11.00
N GLU A 124 -13.18 13.41 -12.21
CA GLU A 124 -12.42 12.78 -13.28
C GLU A 124 -10.96 13.22 -13.26
N LEU A 125 -10.06 12.24 -13.24
CA LEU A 125 -8.62 12.47 -13.40
C LEU A 125 -8.34 13.15 -14.74
N ARG A 126 -7.44 14.13 -14.73
CA ARG A 126 -7.01 14.99 -15.87
C ARG A 126 -8.07 15.94 -16.41
N GLN A 127 -9.31 15.86 -15.95
CA GLN A 127 -10.36 16.83 -16.29
C GLN A 127 -10.64 17.75 -15.10
N ASP A 128 -11.02 17.18 -13.96
CA ASP A 128 -11.35 17.93 -12.74
C ASP A 128 -10.12 18.09 -11.83
N ILE A 129 -9.28 17.05 -11.75
CA ILE A 129 -8.11 17.01 -10.86
C ILE A 129 -6.87 16.48 -11.58
N GLU A 130 -5.71 17.01 -11.22
CA GLU A 130 -4.41 16.55 -11.74
C GLU A 130 -3.73 15.60 -10.74
N GLU A 131 -3.26 14.46 -11.24
CA GLU A 131 -2.52 13.48 -10.45
C GLU A 131 -1.02 13.80 -10.46
N LEU A 132 -0.42 13.84 -9.27
CA LEU A 132 1.03 13.92 -9.10
C LEU A 132 1.52 12.68 -8.35
N ASN A 133 2.23 11.79 -9.05
CA ASN A 133 2.84 10.63 -8.41
C ASN A 133 4.09 11.04 -7.62
N LEU A 134 4.10 10.73 -6.33
CA LEU A 134 5.23 11.00 -5.42
C LEU A 134 6.22 9.84 -5.34
N ASP A 135 5.78 8.62 -5.71
CA ASP A 135 6.62 7.45 -5.65
C ASP A 135 7.60 7.41 -6.83
N ARG A 136 8.88 7.29 -6.51
CA ARG A 136 9.90 6.90 -7.48
C ARG A 136 10.10 5.40 -7.36
N THR A 137 9.42 4.65 -8.22
CA THR A 137 9.50 3.18 -8.25
C THR A 137 10.90 2.71 -8.63
N LEU A 138 11.20 1.45 -8.31
CA LEU A 138 12.45 0.77 -8.69
C LEU A 138 12.60 0.57 -10.21
N GLU A 139 11.62 1.01 -11.00
CA GLU A 139 11.70 1.08 -12.45
C GLU A 139 12.90 1.93 -12.90
N ASN A 140 13.24 3.01 -12.19
CA ASN A 140 14.42 3.82 -12.48
C ASN A 140 15.30 3.98 -11.25
N LEU A 141 16.01 2.91 -10.91
CA LEU A 141 16.92 2.88 -9.76
C LEU A 141 17.95 4.02 -9.75
N PRO A 142 18.61 4.41 -10.87
CA PRO A 142 19.53 5.55 -10.87
C PRO A 142 18.84 6.85 -10.42
N THR A 143 17.65 7.12 -10.93
CA THR A 143 16.89 8.34 -10.60
C THR A 143 16.40 8.33 -9.15
N ALA A 144 15.98 7.17 -8.63
CA ALA A 144 15.63 7.01 -7.22
C ALA A 144 16.86 7.19 -6.31
N SER A 145 17.99 6.60 -6.68
CA SER A 145 19.27 6.71 -5.98
C SER A 145 19.74 8.16 -5.89
N ASP A 146 19.73 8.90 -7.01
CA ASP A 146 20.15 10.31 -7.03
C ASP A 146 19.22 11.20 -6.19
N TYR A 147 17.93 10.92 -6.22
CA TYR A 147 16.95 11.63 -5.40
C TYR A 147 17.19 11.39 -3.90
N LEU A 148 17.30 10.13 -3.47
CA LEU A 148 17.56 9.77 -2.07
C LEU A 148 18.92 10.28 -1.59
N LYS A 149 19.93 10.26 -2.48
CA LYS A 149 21.24 10.88 -2.24
C LYS A 149 21.08 12.38 -1.94
N SER A 150 20.33 13.10 -2.76
CA SER A 150 20.10 14.54 -2.58
C SER A 150 19.43 14.86 -1.25
N ILE A 151 18.48 14.03 -0.80
CA ILE A 151 17.82 14.17 0.50
C ILE A 151 18.84 13.99 1.62
N LEU A 152 19.63 12.91 1.57
CA LEU A 152 20.57 12.59 2.63
C LEU A 152 21.70 13.64 2.74
N ASP A 153 22.24 14.08 1.61
CA ASP A 153 23.27 15.12 1.58
C ASP A 153 22.70 16.48 2.05
N ALA A 154 21.45 16.82 1.71
CA ALA A 154 20.80 18.03 2.22
C ALA A 154 20.59 17.99 3.73
N MET A 155 20.24 16.83 4.30
CA MET A 155 20.17 16.64 5.75
C MET A 155 21.57 16.69 6.38
N GLY A 156 22.55 16.03 5.75
CA GLY A 156 23.94 16.02 6.17
C GLY A 156 24.55 17.42 6.27
N LYS A 157 24.26 18.30 5.31
CA LYS A 157 24.66 19.73 5.36
C LYS A 157 24.21 20.44 6.63
N LYS A 158 23.03 20.11 7.18
CA LYS A 158 22.53 20.72 8.42
C LYS A 158 23.30 20.27 9.67
N VAL A 159 24.00 19.14 9.59
CA VAL A 159 24.79 18.56 10.69
C VAL A 159 26.29 18.53 10.38
N ASN A 160 26.77 19.33 9.42
CA ASN A 160 28.18 19.43 9.00
C ASN A 160 28.77 18.15 8.39
N ILE A 161 27.95 17.34 7.72
CA ILE A 161 28.35 16.18 6.92
C ILE A 161 27.83 16.37 5.48
N PRO A 162 28.43 17.26 4.68
CA PRO A 162 27.84 17.71 3.41
C PRO A 162 27.66 16.60 2.36
N ASP A 163 28.51 15.57 2.41
CA ASP A 163 28.49 14.42 1.49
C ASP A 163 28.10 13.13 2.23
N ALA A 164 27.10 13.20 3.12
CA ALA A 164 26.67 12.10 3.98
C ALA A 164 26.47 10.77 3.22
N SER A 165 25.90 10.82 2.02
CA SER A 165 25.70 9.64 1.15
C SER A 165 26.98 8.88 0.78
N THR A 166 28.14 9.54 0.81
CA THR A 166 29.44 8.94 0.52
C THR A 166 30.33 8.82 1.74
N ALA A 167 30.21 9.75 2.69
CA ALA A 167 31.04 9.82 3.89
C ALA A 167 30.65 8.77 4.94
N THR A 168 29.36 8.39 5.02
CA THR A 168 28.86 7.48 6.07
C THR A 168 28.66 6.05 5.60
N PHE A 169 29.02 5.71 4.35
CA PHE A 169 28.82 4.38 3.77
C PHE A 169 30.15 3.79 3.27
N ASN A 170 30.31 2.48 3.41
CA ASN A 170 31.31 1.74 2.66
C ASN A 170 30.83 1.48 1.21
N SER A 171 31.68 0.83 0.41
CA SER A 171 31.32 0.45 -0.96
C SER A 171 30.03 -0.38 -1.00
N GLN A 172 29.12 0.01 -1.89
CA GLN A 172 27.81 -0.60 -2.13
C GLN A 172 26.75 -0.42 -1.03
N ALA A 173 27.08 -0.08 0.23
CA ALA A 173 26.05 0.02 1.28
C ALA A 173 24.93 1.04 0.96
N PHE A 174 25.28 2.16 0.32
CA PHE A 174 24.28 3.13 -0.12
C PHE A 174 23.30 2.55 -1.15
N GLU A 175 23.81 1.86 -2.19
CA GLU A 175 22.96 1.18 -3.19
C GLU A 175 22.07 0.13 -2.52
N LYS A 176 22.62 -0.62 -1.55
CA LYS A 176 21.85 -1.61 -0.79
C LYS A 176 20.74 -0.96 0.03
N LEU A 177 20.96 0.23 0.59
CA LEU A 177 19.93 0.99 1.31
C LEU A 177 18.82 1.50 0.37
N VAL A 178 19.19 1.98 -0.82
CA VAL A 178 18.21 2.36 -1.87
C VAL A 178 17.36 1.16 -2.28
N LEU A 179 17.98 -0.02 -2.47
CA LEU A 179 17.25 -1.26 -2.78
C LEU A 179 16.35 -1.69 -1.61
N ALA A 180 16.90 -1.74 -0.40
CA ALA A 180 16.18 -2.16 0.81
C ALA A 180 14.91 -1.34 1.08
N SER A 181 14.97 -0.04 0.81
CA SER A 181 13.85 0.88 0.97
C SER A 181 12.85 0.86 -0.18
N GLY A 182 13.10 0.11 -1.25
CA GLY A 182 12.26 0.12 -2.44
C GLY A 182 12.23 1.48 -3.17
N GLY A 183 13.21 2.35 -2.94
CA GLY A 183 13.21 3.73 -3.45
C GLY A 183 12.35 4.72 -2.66
N VAL A 184 11.72 4.28 -1.55
CA VAL A 184 10.83 5.10 -0.74
C VAL A 184 11.61 5.96 0.26
N PRO A 185 11.48 7.31 0.26
CA PRO A 185 12.25 8.18 1.17
C PRO A 185 12.04 7.90 2.66
N ARG A 186 10.80 7.60 3.07
CA ARG A 186 10.48 7.29 4.47
C ARG A 186 11.21 6.03 4.93
N ASP A 187 11.05 4.94 4.18
CA ASP A 187 11.65 3.65 4.50
C ASP A 187 13.18 3.74 4.42
N PHE A 188 13.72 4.51 3.46
CA PHE A 188 15.15 4.81 3.36
C PHE A 188 15.70 5.46 4.64
N LEU A 189 15.04 6.50 5.15
CA LEU A 189 15.49 7.18 6.37
C LEU A 189 15.33 6.31 7.61
N THR A 190 14.24 5.54 7.70
CA THR A 190 14.04 4.59 8.81
C THR A 190 15.12 3.52 8.83
N ILE A 191 15.36 2.83 7.71
CA ILE A 191 16.42 1.81 7.62
C ILE A 191 17.80 2.43 7.87
N TYR A 192 18.05 3.66 7.40
CA TYR A 192 19.30 4.36 7.66
C TYR A 192 19.56 4.60 9.15
N VAL A 193 18.54 5.09 9.88
CA VAL A 193 18.64 5.31 11.33
C VAL A 193 18.89 3.99 12.06
N ASP A 194 18.09 2.97 11.75
CA ASP A 194 18.25 1.63 12.33
C ASP A 194 19.64 1.05 12.02
N ALA A 195 20.18 1.30 10.83
CA ALA A 195 21.51 0.82 10.43
C ALA A 195 22.64 1.49 11.20
N ILE A 196 22.47 2.77 11.55
CA ILE A 196 23.39 3.46 12.45
C ILE A 196 23.38 2.80 13.82
N GLU A 197 22.20 2.48 14.37
CA GLU A 197 22.09 1.81 15.67
C GLU A 197 22.73 0.42 15.65
N VAL A 198 22.50 -0.36 14.59
CA VAL A 198 23.13 -1.69 14.39
C VAL A 198 24.64 -1.57 14.30
N ALA A 199 25.16 -0.60 13.53
CA ALA A 199 26.61 -0.40 13.39
C ALA A 199 27.25 0.01 14.72
N LEU A 200 26.63 0.93 15.46
CA LEU A 200 27.11 1.40 16.77
C LEU A 200 27.10 0.27 17.81
N ALA A 201 26.04 -0.54 17.86
CA ALA A 201 25.97 -1.72 18.74
C ALA A 201 27.07 -2.74 18.41
N GLY A 202 27.47 -2.83 17.13
CA GLY A 202 28.61 -3.61 16.66
C GLY A 202 29.99 -2.97 16.89
N GLY A 203 30.06 -1.81 17.55
CA GLY A 203 31.31 -1.09 17.83
C GLY A 203 31.88 -0.33 16.63
N ARG A 204 31.09 -0.09 15.58
CA ARG A 204 31.52 0.62 14.37
C ARG A 204 30.82 1.97 14.25
N SER A 205 31.60 3.06 14.33
CA SER A 205 31.07 4.43 14.27
C SER A 205 31.36 5.17 12.96
N ASN A 206 32.21 4.61 12.10
CA ASN A 206 32.82 5.38 11.01
C ASN A 206 32.08 5.25 9.67
N TYR A 207 31.40 4.12 9.44
CA TYR A 207 30.68 3.86 8.19
C TYR A 207 29.68 2.72 8.38
N LEU A 208 28.63 2.74 7.56
CA LEU A 208 27.65 1.67 7.38
C LEU A 208 28.14 0.66 6.35
N THR A 209 27.81 -0.60 6.57
CA THR A 209 28.11 -1.72 5.68
C THR A 209 26.82 -2.32 5.11
N PRO A 210 26.86 -3.09 4.00
CA PRO A 210 25.68 -3.78 3.50
C PRO A 210 25.02 -4.64 4.57
N THR A 211 25.81 -5.27 5.44
CA THR A 211 25.31 -6.08 6.55
C THR A 211 24.48 -5.25 7.53
N ASP A 212 24.92 -4.05 7.88
CA ASP A 212 24.14 -3.19 8.79
C ASP A 212 22.81 -2.80 8.13
N ILE A 213 22.85 -2.42 6.84
CA ILE A 213 21.64 -2.12 6.07
C ILE A 213 20.67 -3.31 6.06
N TRP A 214 21.16 -4.52 5.81
CA TRP A 214 20.30 -5.67 5.67
C TRP A 214 19.69 -6.14 6.99
N LYS A 215 20.46 -6.09 8.08
CA LYS A 215 19.91 -6.28 9.43
C LYS A 215 18.78 -5.30 9.71
N SER A 216 19.01 -4.03 9.41
CA SER A 216 18.02 -2.97 9.64
C SER A 216 16.81 -3.04 8.72
N ALA A 217 17.02 -3.47 7.47
CA ALA A 217 15.93 -3.71 6.53
C ALA A 217 15.07 -4.90 6.97
N SER A 218 15.68 -5.95 7.53
CA SER A 218 14.94 -7.08 8.11
C SER A 218 14.18 -6.69 9.38
N SER A 219 14.70 -5.73 10.16
CA SER A 219 14.00 -5.17 11.32
C SER A 219 12.90 -4.18 10.94
N LEU A 220 12.88 -3.67 9.70
CA LEU A 220 11.71 -3.00 9.13
C LEU A 220 10.59 -4.03 9.07
N SER A 221 9.82 -4.08 10.16
CA SER A 221 8.98 -5.22 10.45
C SER A 221 7.92 -5.34 9.34
N TYR A 222 8.03 -6.42 8.56
CA TYR A 222 6.96 -6.90 7.70
C TYR A 222 5.64 -7.00 8.50
N ARG A 223 5.71 -7.20 9.83
CA ARG A 223 4.57 -7.17 10.75
C ARG A 223 3.89 -5.81 10.80
N THR A 224 4.61 -4.71 10.62
CA THR A 224 4.06 -3.36 10.52
C THR A 224 3.33 -3.19 9.20
N LYS A 225 3.91 -3.66 8.09
CA LYS A 225 3.25 -3.66 6.77
C LYS A 225 1.97 -4.51 6.78
N LEU A 226 2.04 -5.71 7.36
CA LEU A 226 0.88 -6.60 7.54
C LEU A 226 -0.16 -6.04 8.52
N LYS A 227 0.27 -5.40 9.61
CA LYS A 227 -0.64 -4.71 10.53
C LYS A 227 -1.39 -3.59 9.80
N ASN A 228 -0.67 -2.75 9.05
CA ASN A 228 -1.29 -1.69 8.26
C ASN A 228 -2.31 -2.30 7.28
N LEU A 229 -1.94 -3.35 6.53
CA LEU A 229 -2.87 -4.08 5.66
C LEU A 229 -4.17 -4.51 6.38
N ARG A 230 -4.04 -5.10 7.57
CA ARG A 230 -5.17 -5.58 8.38
C ARG A 230 -6.03 -4.45 8.94
N ASP A 231 -5.42 -3.37 9.40
CA ASP A 231 -6.12 -2.21 9.98
C ASP A 231 -6.82 -1.39 8.87
N ASP A 232 -6.24 -1.35 7.68
CA ASP A 232 -6.66 -0.51 6.56
C ASP A 232 -7.71 -1.14 5.65
N VAL A 233 -7.70 -2.46 5.51
CA VAL A 233 -8.56 -3.19 4.56
C VAL A 233 -9.61 -3.99 5.32
N PHE A 234 -10.59 -3.30 5.91
CA PHE A 234 -11.63 -3.87 6.78
C PHE A 234 -12.29 -5.18 6.31
N LYS A 235 -12.51 -5.38 5.00
CA LYS A 235 -13.22 -6.55 4.45
C LYS A 235 -12.34 -7.51 3.62
N ASP A 236 -11.32 -6.99 2.94
CA ASP A 236 -10.51 -7.77 1.99
C ASP A 236 -9.09 -8.07 2.50
N ALA A 237 -8.73 -7.62 3.71
CA ALA A 237 -7.39 -7.86 4.29
C ALA A 237 -6.99 -9.33 4.24
N ASP A 238 -7.87 -10.23 4.65
CA ASP A 238 -7.61 -11.68 4.65
C ASP A 238 -7.33 -12.19 3.24
N ALA A 239 -8.11 -11.75 2.24
CA ALA A 239 -7.93 -12.20 0.85
C ALA A 239 -6.60 -11.71 0.27
N ILE A 240 -6.25 -10.44 0.50
CA ILE A 240 -4.98 -9.84 0.05
C ILE A 240 -3.80 -10.53 0.75
N GLU A 241 -3.89 -10.73 2.07
CA GLU A 241 -2.86 -11.39 2.85
C GLU A 241 -2.67 -12.86 2.41
N ASN A 242 -3.75 -13.57 2.05
CA ASN A 242 -3.67 -14.92 1.52
C ASN A 242 -2.94 -14.98 0.17
N VAL A 243 -3.20 -14.02 -0.73
CA VAL A 243 -2.49 -13.92 -2.01
C VAL A 243 -1.01 -13.61 -1.78
N PHE A 244 -0.69 -12.72 -0.83
CA PHE A 244 0.71 -12.46 -0.46
C PHE A 244 1.42 -13.71 0.06
N ARG A 245 0.75 -14.47 0.94
CA ARG A 245 1.28 -15.72 1.47
C ARG A 245 1.52 -16.75 0.37
N ASP A 246 0.62 -16.83 -0.60
CA ASP A 246 0.78 -17.70 -1.76
C ASP A 246 1.92 -17.26 -2.70
N LEU A 247 2.06 -15.96 -2.97
CA LEU A 247 3.19 -15.40 -3.71
C LEU A 247 4.53 -15.73 -3.03
N MET A 248 4.59 -15.62 -1.69
CA MET A 248 5.77 -16.00 -0.92
C MET A 248 6.11 -17.49 -1.09
N ARG A 249 5.11 -18.39 -1.03
CA ARG A 249 5.32 -19.83 -1.29
C ARG A 249 5.82 -20.07 -2.72
N PHE A 250 5.18 -19.44 -3.69
CA PHE A 250 5.54 -19.56 -5.11
C PHE A 250 6.98 -19.10 -5.36
N CYS A 251 7.33 -17.89 -4.96
CA CYS A 251 8.65 -17.30 -5.18
C CYS A 251 9.75 -18.00 -4.38
N ILE A 252 9.56 -18.16 -3.06
CA ILE A 252 10.65 -18.60 -2.17
C ILE A 252 10.73 -20.13 -2.10
N GLN A 253 9.61 -20.85 -1.99
CA GLN A 253 9.61 -22.29 -1.75
C GLN A 253 9.59 -23.11 -3.06
N GLU A 254 8.72 -22.75 -4.00
CA GLU A 254 8.51 -23.53 -5.23
C GLU A 254 9.52 -23.19 -6.32
N LYS A 255 9.67 -21.90 -6.64
CA LYS A 255 10.49 -21.44 -7.76
C LYS A 255 11.88 -20.99 -7.34
N LYS A 256 12.08 -20.71 -6.05
CA LYS A 256 13.35 -20.25 -5.47
C LYS A 256 13.90 -19.03 -6.22
N LYS A 257 13.02 -18.09 -6.58
CA LYS A 257 13.31 -16.84 -7.29
C LYS A 257 12.56 -15.68 -6.66
N THR A 258 13.24 -14.54 -6.49
CA THR A 258 12.65 -13.35 -5.83
C THR A 258 11.72 -12.55 -6.73
N CYS A 259 11.91 -12.64 -8.06
CA CYS A 259 11.04 -12.01 -9.06
C CYS A 259 10.04 -13.00 -9.64
N PHE A 260 8.94 -12.45 -10.14
CA PHE A 260 7.91 -13.18 -10.87
C PHE A 260 7.31 -12.31 -11.98
N LEU A 261 6.64 -12.95 -12.94
CA LEU A 261 5.97 -12.30 -14.06
C LEU A 261 4.46 -12.51 -13.96
N ILE A 262 3.67 -11.49 -14.27
CA ILE A 262 2.23 -11.60 -14.51
C ILE A 262 1.98 -11.27 -15.98
N SER A 263 1.16 -12.08 -16.66
CA SER A 263 0.80 -11.81 -18.06
C SER A 263 -0.13 -10.60 -18.14
N GLN A 264 0.15 -9.66 -19.03
CA GLN A 264 -0.73 -8.51 -19.26
C GLN A 264 -2.10 -8.94 -19.82
N ASP A 265 -2.14 -9.99 -20.64
CA ASP A 265 -3.40 -10.56 -21.12
C ASP A 265 -4.24 -11.14 -19.97
N ASP A 266 -3.59 -11.79 -18.99
CA ASP A 266 -4.23 -12.34 -17.80
C ASP A 266 -4.74 -11.22 -16.88
N ALA A 267 -3.91 -10.18 -16.67
CA ALA A 267 -4.29 -8.98 -15.92
C ALA A 267 -5.51 -8.28 -16.53
N GLN A 268 -5.56 -8.15 -17.85
CA GLN A 268 -6.71 -7.56 -18.56
C GLN A 268 -7.98 -8.43 -18.47
N LYS A 269 -7.84 -9.76 -18.53
CA LYS A 269 -8.98 -10.69 -18.40
C LYS A 269 -9.53 -10.73 -16.97
N HIS A 270 -8.68 -10.54 -15.97
CA HIS A 270 -9.02 -10.64 -14.56
C HIS A 270 -8.66 -9.37 -13.78
N PRO A 271 -9.28 -8.22 -14.11
CA PRO A 271 -8.91 -6.92 -13.53
C PRO A 271 -9.07 -6.88 -12.01
N GLN A 272 -10.06 -7.60 -11.45
CA GLN A 272 -10.26 -7.68 -10.00
C GLN A 272 -9.13 -8.44 -9.28
N LEU A 273 -8.54 -9.46 -9.92
CA LEU A 273 -7.41 -10.20 -9.36
C LEU A 273 -6.12 -9.42 -9.51
N HIS A 274 -5.95 -8.73 -10.63
CA HIS A 274 -4.83 -7.83 -10.85
C HIS A 274 -4.80 -6.68 -9.84
N GLU A 275 -5.97 -6.10 -9.54
CA GLU A 275 -6.13 -5.06 -8.52
C GLU A 275 -5.61 -5.50 -7.13
N ILE A 276 -5.70 -6.78 -6.78
CA ILE A 276 -5.13 -7.31 -5.52
C ILE A 276 -3.59 -7.26 -5.55
N ILE A 277 -2.98 -7.58 -6.70
CA ILE A 277 -1.53 -7.45 -6.89
C ILE A 277 -1.10 -5.98 -6.74
N LEU A 278 -1.86 -5.06 -7.33
CA LEU A 278 -1.61 -3.62 -7.21
C LEU A 278 -1.77 -3.14 -5.76
N GLN A 279 -2.72 -3.67 -5.00
CA GLN A 279 -2.84 -3.38 -3.57
C GLN A 279 -1.66 -3.93 -2.76
N LEU A 280 -1.12 -5.11 -3.08
CA LEU A 280 0.11 -5.59 -2.45
C LEU A 280 1.30 -4.66 -2.69
N MET A 281 1.35 -4.02 -3.85
CA MET A 281 2.35 -2.99 -4.16
C MET A 281 2.12 -1.72 -3.32
N ASP A 282 0.87 -1.27 -3.14
CA ASP A 282 0.54 -0.13 -2.27
C ASP A 282 0.97 -0.35 -0.81
N PHE A 283 0.86 -1.60 -0.31
CA PHE A 283 1.36 -1.98 1.01
C PHE A 283 2.86 -2.26 1.05
N LYS A 284 3.57 -2.09 -0.08
CA LYS A 284 5.03 -2.29 -0.23
C LYS A 284 5.46 -3.70 0.19
N LEU A 285 4.61 -4.67 -0.08
CA LEU A 285 4.87 -6.10 0.11
C LEU A 285 5.53 -6.70 -1.15
N ILE A 286 5.29 -6.08 -2.30
CA ILE A 286 5.95 -6.34 -3.58
C ILE A 286 6.28 -5.01 -4.27
N HIS A 287 7.17 -5.04 -5.26
CA HIS A 287 7.53 -3.88 -6.06
C HIS A 287 7.52 -4.21 -7.55
N VAL A 288 7.01 -3.29 -8.37
CA VAL A 288 7.16 -3.38 -9.83
C VAL A 288 8.61 -3.12 -10.23
N VAL A 289 9.14 -4.00 -11.06
CA VAL A 289 10.51 -3.94 -11.59
C VAL A 289 10.48 -3.41 -13.02
N GLU A 290 9.61 -3.98 -13.86
CA GLU A 290 9.46 -3.60 -15.26
C GLU A 290 7.98 -3.76 -15.63
N PRO A 291 7.25 -2.67 -15.91
CA PRO A 291 5.81 -2.74 -16.18
C PRO A 291 5.50 -3.42 -17.51
N ASP A 292 6.46 -3.48 -18.42
CA ASP A 292 6.26 -4.10 -19.72
C ASP A 292 7.51 -4.77 -20.25
N THR A 293 7.54 -6.10 -20.17
CA THR A 293 8.65 -6.93 -20.62
C THR A 293 8.20 -8.14 -21.44
N SER A 294 9.15 -8.74 -22.16
CA SER A 294 8.93 -10.02 -22.82
C SER A 294 9.52 -11.14 -21.99
N ALA A 295 8.85 -12.28 -21.93
CA ALA A 295 9.39 -13.45 -21.25
C ALA A 295 10.47 -14.15 -22.10
N ALA A 296 11.46 -14.73 -21.43
CA ALA A 296 12.43 -15.62 -22.05
C ALA A 296 11.80 -17.00 -22.37
N SER A 297 12.53 -17.80 -23.16
CA SER A 297 12.20 -19.20 -23.45
C SER A 297 10.93 -19.43 -24.27
N GLY A 298 10.64 -18.56 -25.23
CA GLY A 298 9.56 -18.74 -26.21
C GLY A 298 8.14 -18.52 -25.69
N ARG A 299 8.00 -18.11 -24.42
CA ARG A 299 6.73 -17.66 -23.82
C ARG A 299 6.23 -16.43 -24.57
N GLN A 300 5.06 -16.56 -25.18
CA GLN A 300 4.43 -15.50 -25.97
C GLN A 300 3.73 -14.48 -25.06
N GLY A 301 3.59 -13.25 -25.55
CA GLY A 301 2.90 -12.17 -24.85
C GLY A 301 3.81 -11.19 -24.12
N ARG A 302 3.17 -10.19 -23.49
CA ARG A 302 3.81 -9.16 -22.67
C ARG A 302 3.49 -9.41 -21.20
N PHE A 303 4.43 -9.03 -20.34
CA PHE A 303 4.40 -9.33 -18.92
C PHE A 303 4.77 -8.11 -18.10
N GLU A 304 4.14 -7.99 -16.95
CA GLU A 304 4.57 -7.12 -15.86
C GLU A 304 5.51 -7.94 -14.96
N ALA A 305 6.68 -7.39 -14.64
CA ALA A 305 7.66 -8.01 -13.77
C ALA A 305 7.65 -7.37 -12.39
N TYR A 306 7.58 -8.22 -11.37
CA TYR A 306 7.54 -7.83 -9.97
C TYR A 306 8.63 -8.54 -9.17
N THR A 307 9.02 -7.95 -8.04
CA THR A 307 9.86 -8.56 -7.00
C THR A 307 9.12 -8.54 -5.67
N LEU A 308 9.39 -9.54 -4.82
CA LEU A 308 9.03 -9.44 -3.40
C LEU A 308 9.75 -8.27 -2.73
N ASP A 309 9.23 -7.79 -1.61
CA ASP A 309 9.90 -6.77 -0.80
C ASP A 309 11.24 -7.26 -0.24
N PHE A 310 12.26 -6.42 -0.35
CA PHE A 310 13.64 -6.78 -0.03
C PHE A 310 13.87 -7.08 1.46
N SER A 311 13.08 -6.47 2.36
CA SER A 311 13.12 -6.78 3.80
C SER A 311 12.93 -8.27 4.08
N LEU A 312 12.22 -8.99 3.19
CA LEU A 312 11.85 -10.38 3.39
C LEU A 312 12.96 -11.38 3.07
N PHE A 313 14.00 -11.00 2.30
CA PHE A 313 14.97 -11.98 1.78
C PHE A 313 16.43 -11.54 1.71
N MET A 314 16.78 -10.32 2.13
CA MET A 314 18.12 -9.80 1.90
C MET A 314 19.14 -10.00 3.05
N GLU A 315 18.77 -10.54 4.22
CA GLU A 315 19.76 -11.11 5.15
C GLU A 315 19.38 -12.41 5.88
N PRO A 316 20.36 -13.29 6.16
CA PRO A 316 21.62 -13.50 5.46
C PRO A 316 21.41 -14.47 4.29
N ARG A 317 21.87 -14.05 3.10
CA ARG A 317 21.94 -14.80 1.83
C ARG A 317 21.22 -16.13 1.89
N LYS A 318 19.93 -16.09 1.58
CA LYS A 318 19.10 -17.28 1.60
C LYS A 318 19.74 -18.34 0.70
N ARG A 319 20.31 -19.40 1.30
CA ARG A 319 20.88 -20.52 0.56
C ARG A 319 19.77 -21.07 -0.34
N ASN A 320 20.08 -21.31 -1.61
CA ASN A 320 19.16 -21.92 -2.57
C ASN A 320 18.01 -21.00 -3.06
N ILE A 321 18.11 -19.68 -2.95
CA ILE A 321 17.20 -18.73 -3.62
C ILE A 321 18.01 -17.86 -4.59
N ASP A 322 17.56 -17.83 -5.84
CA ASP A 322 18.08 -16.97 -6.89
C ASP A 322 17.51 -15.55 -6.74
N VAL A 323 18.35 -14.64 -6.27
CA VAL A 323 18.03 -13.22 -6.16
C VAL A 323 18.24 -12.59 -7.52
N VAL A 324 17.13 -12.24 -8.18
CA VAL A 324 17.17 -11.59 -9.49
C VAL A 324 17.68 -10.16 -9.32
N GLU A 325 18.93 -9.91 -9.73
CA GLU A 325 19.59 -8.61 -9.65
C GLU A 325 19.13 -7.67 -10.77
N PHE A 326 17.84 -7.33 -10.78
CA PHE A 326 17.21 -6.53 -11.84
C PHE A 326 17.79 -5.12 -11.99
N TRP A 327 18.61 -4.67 -11.05
CA TRP A 327 19.38 -3.42 -11.11
C TRP A 327 20.64 -3.53 -11.97
N LYS A 328 21.02 -4.73 -12.40
CA LYS A 328 22.10 -4.97 -13.36
C LYS A 328 21.52 -5.15 -14.76
N PHE A 329 22.27 -4.68 -15.73
CA PHE A 329 21.92 -4.74 -17.14
C PHE A 329 22.92 -5.60 -17.91
N ASP A 330 22.42 -6.36 -18.89
CA ASP A 330 23.25 -7.06 -19.87
C ASP A 330 23.79 -6.10 -20.95
N GLU A 331 24.57 -6.64 -21.90
CA GLU A 331 25.14 -5.87 -23.02
C GLU A 331 24.08 -5.21 -23.90
N ASP A 332 22.88 -5.82 -23.97
CA ASP A 332 21.72 -5.32 -24.71
C ASP A 332 20.88 -4.31 -23.88
N ARG A 333 21.38 -3.88 -22.71
CA ARG A 333 20.69 -3.00 -21.76
C ARG A 333 19.37 -3.57 -21.23
N ARG A 334 19.25 -4.89 -21.15
CA ARG A 334 18.12 -5.57 -20.52
C ARG A 334 18.45 -5.93 -19.08
N ARG A 335 17.45 -5.92 -18.21
CA ARG A 335 17.63 -6.31 -16.81
C ARG A 335 17.97 -7.80 -16.71
N ILE A 336 19.03 -8.13 -15.99
CA ILE A 336 19.50 -9.50 -15.85
C ILE A 336 18.49 -10.33 -15.04
N GLY A 337 18.08 -11.48 -15.58
CA GLY A 337 17.27 -12.48 -14.87
C GLY A 337 15.76 -12.20 -14.79
N VAL A 338 15.31 -11.01 -15.19
CA VAL A 338 13.90 -10.59 -15.12
C VAL A 338 13.05 -11.38 -16.11
N ARG A 339 13.52 -11.56 -17.35
CA ARG A 339 12.77 -12.25 -18.41
C ARG A 339 12.65 -13.75 -18.14
N GLU A 340 13.59 -14.30 -17.38
CA GLU A 340 13.66 -15.70 -16.94
C GLU A 340 12.89 -15.94 -15.62
N ALA A 341 12.26 -14.90 -15.07
CA ALA A 341 11.43 -15.05 -13.88
C ALA A 341 10.21 -15.95 -14.16
N PRO A 342 9.77 -16.73 -13.15
CA PRO A 342 8.63 -17.62 -13.28
C PRO A 342 7.34 -16.82 -13.43
N THR A 343 6.40 -17.35 -14.21
CA THR A 343 5.08 -16.73 -14.41
C THR A 343 4.14 -17.14 -13.27
N TYR A 344 3.58 -16.15 -12.58
CA TYR A 344 2.53 -16.29 -11.59
C TYR A 344 1.17 -16.06 -12.27
N GLU A 345 0.34 -17.11 -12.30
CA GLU A 345 -0.98 -17.06 -12.93
C GLU A 345 -2.02 -16.48 -11.97
N LEU A 346 -2.87 -15.56 -12.42
CA LEU A 346 -3.86 -14.91 -11.54
C LEU A 346 -4.93 -15.89 -11.03
N GLU A 347 -5.21 -16.98 -11.75
CA GLU A 347 -6.04 -18.07 -11.23
C GLU A 347 -5.52 -18.65 -9.91
N ARG A 348 -4.20 -18.60 -9.69
CA ARG A 348 -3.58 -19.02 -8.44
C ARG A 348 -3.94 -18.05 -7.31
N ALA A 349 -3.88 -16.74 -7.58
CA ALA A 349 -4.34 -15.72 -6.63
C ALA A 349 -5.81 -15.95 -6.27
N GLN A 350 -6.67 -16.24 -7.26
CA GLN A 350 -8.09 -16.52 -7.02
C GLN A 350 -8.30 -17.67 -6.03
N LYS A 351 -7.55 -18.77 -6.17
CA LYS A 351 -7.59 -19.91 -5.24
C LYS A 351 -7.06 -19.53 -3.86
N ALA A 352 -5.98 -18.74 -3.82
CA ALA A 352 -5.38 -18.28 -2.57
C ALA A 352 -6.36 -17.41 -1.77
N MET A 353 -7.09 -16.48 -2.41
CA MET A 353 -8.09 -15.64 -1.74
C MET A 353 -9.14 -16.45 -0.97
N GLN A 354 -9.54 -17.62 -1.50
CA GLN A 354 -10.56 -18.48 -0.90
C GLN A 354 -9.98 -19.44 0.16
N THR A 355 -8.66 -19.48 0.30
CA THR A 355 -7.98 -20.39 1.22
C THR A 355 -8.22 -19.94 2.66
N LYS A 356 -8.83 -20.83 3.46
CA LYS A 356 -8.94 -20.67 4.91
C LYS A 356 -7.89 -21.56 5.57
N ASP A 357 -6.61 -21.23 5.38
CA ASP A 357 -5.57 -21.79 6.23
C ASP A 357 -5.47 -20.91 7.50
N ASN A 358 -5.33 -21.54 8.66
CA ASN A 358 -5.10 -20.81 9.92
C ASN A 358 -3.63 -20.41 10.09
N GLN A 359 -2.84 -20.45 9.01
CA GLN A 359 -1.43 -20.14 9.07
C GLN A 359 -1.27 -18.62 9.10
N LYS A 360 -0.61 -18.11 10.15
CA LYS A 360 -0.23 -16.70 10.17
C LYS A 360 0.87 -16.43 9.16
N THR A 361 0.77 -15.33 8.44
CA THR A 361 1.79 -14.93 7.47
C THR A 361 3.14 -14.72 8.14
N GLU A 362 3.14 -14.22 9.38
CA GLU A 362 4.35 -14.09 10.21
C GLU A 362 5.03 -15.43 10.47
N GLU A 363 4.26 -16.49 10.75
CA GLU A 363 4.83 -17.84 10.94
C GLU A 363 5.45 -18.40 9.66
N LEU A 364 4.86 -18.08 8.50
CA LEU A 364 5.47 -18.46 7.22
C LEU A 364 6.81 -17.74 7.02
N ILE A 365 6.86 -16.43 7.30
CA ILE A 365 8.07 -15.62 7.14
C ILE A 365 9.16 -16.08 8.10
N ASP A 366 8.83 -16.25 9.39
CA ASP A 366 9.76 -16.74 10.41
C ASP A 366 10.27 -18.16 10.06
N LYS A 367 9.40 -19.03 9.51
CA LYS A 367 9.81 -20.35 9.01
C LYS A 367 10.76 -20.23 7.83
N ILE A 368 10.45 -19.36 6.86
CA ILE A 368 11.32 -19.10 5.73
C ILE A 368 12.68 -18.54 6.20
N GLU A 369 12.73 -17.70 7.22
CA GLU A 369 13.98 -17.18 7.79
C GLU A 369 14.79 -18.28 8.48
N SER A 370 14.15 -19.12 9.29
CA SER A 370 14.80 -20.19 10.06
C SER A 370 15.27 -21.37 9.22
N ASP A 371 14.49 -21.82 8.22
CA ASP A 371 14.88 -22.88 7.28
C ASP A 371 16.14 -22.49 6.48
N THR A 372 16.50 -21.20 6.47
CA THR A 372 17.62 -20.68 5.70
C THR A 372 18.87 -20.34 6.52
N GLN A 373 18.81 -20.48 7.85
CA GLN A 373 19.98 -20.37 8.73
C GLN A 373 20.78 -21.67 8.86
N ILE A 374 20.27 -22.79 8.33
CA ILE A 374 20.92 -24.12 8.32
C ILE A 374 21.76 -24.31 7.04
#